data_AF-A0A1W9W9B5-F1
#
_entry.id   AF-A0A1W9W9B5-F1
#
_cell.length_a   1.000
_cell.length_b   1.000
_cell.length_c   1.000
_cell.angle_alpha   90.00
_cell.angle_beta   90.00
_cell.angle_gamma   90.00
#
_symmetry.space_group_name_H-M   'P 1'
#
loop_
_entity.id
_entity.type
_entity.pdbx_description
1 polymer ?
#
loop_
_entity_poly.entity_id
_entity_poly.type
_entity_poly.pdbx_seq_one_letter_code
_entity_poly.pdbx_strand_id
1 'polypeptide(L)'
;MVRSRTGDVFRQKECGPQRASGRSVCNPCGTNIQIEPLKAFKDFPGSMPYHGAFSANSERVLIPHVNKIREKQAEIISAFDGEAIKSGDFSMLLYPFPKIAVCAIFYLEDEEFPPSATCLFSSNALDFMPLDGLADVAEYTSGTIIRMVSK
;
A
#
# COMPACT_ATOMS: atom_id res chain seq x y z
N MET A 1 43.20 -4.93 -23.01
CA MET A 1 42.27 -5.86 -22.34
C MET A 1 41.30 -5.04 -21.50
N VAL A 2 40.03 -5.14 -21.86
CA VAL A 2 38.92 -4.23 -21.52
C VAL A 2 38.57 -4.30 -20.03
N ARG A 3 38.43 -3.14 -19.37
CA ARG A 3 37.45 -2.93 -18.29
C ARG A 3 36.92 -1.50 -18.32
N SER A 4 35.81 -1.35 -19.04
CA SER A 4 34.88 -0.23 -18.97
C SER A 4 34.26 -0.16 -17.57
N ARG A 5 34.30 0.99 -16.91
CA ARG A 5 33.46 1.34 -15.76
C ARG A 5 33.32 2.87 -15.67
N THR A 6 32.23 3.36 -16.23
CA THR A 6 31.65 4.67 -15.96
C THR A 6 30.14 4.39 -16.04
N GLY A 7 29.36 4.36 -14.97
CA GLY A 7 29.32 5.34 -13.89
C GLY A 7 28.30 6.41 -14.29
N ASP A 8 27.08 6.26 -13.78
CA ASP A 8 26.03 7.27 -13.63
C ASP A 8 25.79 8.30 -14.74
N VAL A 9 24.70 8.11 -15.48
CA VAL A 9 23.95 9.22 -16.10
C VAL A 9 22.66 9.40 -15.30
N PHE A 10 22.79 9.80 -14.03
CA PHE A 10 21.68 10.42 -13.30
C PHE A 10 21.65 11.88 -13.72
N ARG A 11 20.80 12.18 -14.71
CA ARG A 11 20.61 13.53 -15.24
C ARG A 11 19.94 14.38 -14.16
N GLN A 12 20.74 14.97 -13.27
CA GLN A 12 20.30 16.01 -12.37
C GLN A 12 19.72 17.15 -13.20
N LYS A 13 18.42 17.39 -13.07
CA LYS A 13 17.81 18.64 -13.53
C LYS A 13 18.34 19.75 -12.64
N GLU A 14 19.38 20.42 -13.08
CA GLU A 14 19.89 21.64 -12.45
C GLU A 14 18.80 22.72 -12.51
N CYS A 15 18.34 23.18 -11.34
CA CYS A 15 17.52 24.39 -11.24
C CYS A 15 18.41 25.60 -11.57
N GLY A 16 18.09 26.32 -12.64
CA GLY A 16 18.78 27.55 -13.04
C GLY A 16 18.70 28.66 -11.98
N PRO A 17 19.56 29.69 -12.07
CA PRO A 17 19.72 30.70 -11.03
C PRO A 17 18.50 31.63 -11.00
N GLN A 18 17.77 31.61 -9.88
CA GLN A 18 16.67 32.54 -9.61
C GLN A 18 17.24 33.86 -9.09
N ARG A 19 16.98 34.95 -9.83
CA ARG A 19 17.29 36.33 -9.40
C ARG A 19 16.42 36.70 -8.20
N ALA A 20 17.07 37.23 -7.17
CA ALA A 20 16.48 37.57 -5.89
C ALA A 20 15.50 38.75 -5.97
N SER A 21 14.23 38.51 -5.64
CA SER A 21 13.40 39.44 -4.87
C SER A 21 12.16 38.70 -4.35
N GLY A 22 11.96 38.70 -3.04
CA GLY A 22 10.84 37.99 -2.39
C GLY A 22 11.28 36.66 -1.80
N ARG A 23 10.99 36.49 -0.51
CA ARG A 23 11.38 35.35 0.34
C ARG A 23 11.04 34.03 -0.37
N SER A 24 12.05 33.34 -0.92
CA SER A 24 11.89 31.99 -1.45
C SER A 24 11.65 31.06 -0.29
N VAL A 25 10.37 30.78 -0.03
CA VAL A 25 10.00 29.61 0.76
C VAL A 25 10.31 28.43 -0.14
N CYS A 26 11.40 27.72 0.14
CA CYS A 26 11.62 26.43 -0.47
C CYS A 26 10.38 25.57 -0.15
N ASN A 27 9.57 25.25 -1.15
CA ASN A 27 8.52 24.25 -1.00
C ASN A 27 9.18 22.96 -0.49
N PRO A 28 8.68 22.29 0.56
CA PRO A 28 9.19 20.98 0.94
C PRO A 28 9.08 20.06 -0.28
N CYS A 29 10.22 19.53 -0.73
CA CYS A 29 10.35 18.63 -1.89
C CYS A 29 9.87 17.20 -1.56
N GLY A 30 8.71 17.08 -0.91
CA GLY A 30 8.12 15.80 -0.55
C GLY A 30 6.68 15.77 -0.98
N THR A 31 6.35 14.95 -1.98
CA THR A 31 4.96 14.57 -2.24
C THR A 31 4.40 13.94 -0.97
N ASN A 32 3.27 14.45 -0.48
CA ASN A 32 2.53 13.87 0.63
C ASN A 32 1.65 12.72 0.13
N ILE A 33 1.33 11.78 1.01
CA ILE A 33 0.39 10.70 0.71
C ILE A 33 -1.00 11.27 0.40
N GLN A 34 -1.63 10.76 -0.66
CA GLN A 34 -3.02 11.02 -1.02
C GLN A 34 -3.79 9.73 -0.83
N ILE A 35 -4.63 9.65 0.21
CA ILE A 35 -5.37 8.41 0.54
C ILE A 35 -6.42 8.14 -0.53
N GLU A 36 -7.28 9.12 -0.81
CA GLU A 36 -8.41 8.96 -1.71
C GLU A 36 -8.12 9.43 -3.14
N PRO A 37 -8.78 8.83 -4.16
CA PRO A 37 -9.57 7.61 -4.07
C PRO A 37 -8.66 6.39 -3.86
N LEU A 38 -9.05 5.48 -2.96
CA LEU A 38 -8.35 4.21 -2.78
C LEU A 38 -8.39 3.39 -4.09
N LYS A 39 -7.29 2.73 -4.45
CA LYS A 39 -7.13 2.01 -5.72
C LYS A 39 -6.87 0.52 -5.49
N ALA A 40 -7.56 -0.34 -6.24
CA ALA A 40 -7.23 -1.76 -6.24
C ALA A 40 -5.91 -1.98 -6.99
N PHE A 41 -5.19 -3.06 -6.66
CA PHE A 41 -3.92 -3.37 -7.30
C PHE A 41 -4.04 -3.44 -8.84
N LYS A 42 -5.12 -4.08 -9.33
CA LYS A 42 -5.44 -4.20 -10.77
C LYS A 42 -5.69 -2.87 -11.50
N ASP A 43 -5.95 -1.79 -10.75
CA ASP A 43 -6.21 -0.47 -11.33
C ASP A 43 -4.91 0.30 -11.62
N PHE A 44 -3.75 -0.20 -11.13
CA PHE A 44 -2.46 0.39 -11.46
C PHE A 44 -1.98 -0.01 -12.86
N PRO A 45 -1.33 0.89 -13.62
CA PRO A 45 -0.76 0.57 -14.92
C PRO A 45 0.22 -0.61 -14.85
N GLY A 46 0.05 -1.60 -15.73
CA GLY A 46 0.94 -2.78 -15.80
C GLY A 46 0.71 -3.86 -14.75
N SER A 47 -0.32 -3.73 -13.90
CA SER A 47 -0.62 -4.67 -12.80
C SER A 47 -1.30 -5.97 -13.22
N MET A 48 -2.06 -5.95 -14.31
CA MET A 48 -2.94 -7.06 -14.71
C MET A 48 -2.26 -8.44 -14.81
N PRO A 49 -1.03 -8.58 -15.36
CA PRO A 49 -0.33 -9.87 -15.39
C PRO A 49 -0.01 -10.45 -14.00
N TYR A 50 0.07 -9.61 -12.97
CA TYR A 50 0.46 -9.98 -11.61
C TYR A 50 -0.74 -10.08 -10.65
N HIS A 51 -1.92 -9.61 -11.05
CA HIS A 51 -3.10 -9.54 -10.19
C HIS A 51 -3.49 -10.89 -9.58
N GLY A 52 -3.35 -11.99 -10.33
CA GLY A 52 -3.64 -13.33 -9.82
C GLY A 52 -2.75 -13.74 -8.66
N ALA A 53 -1.44 -13.47 -8.77
CA ALA A 53 -0.46 -13.75 -7.70
C ALA A 53 -0.68 -12.81 -6.51
N PHE A 54 -0.91 -11.52 -6.77
CA PHE A 54 -1.25 -10.54 -5.74
C PHE A 54 -2.47 -10.98 -4.92
N SER A 55 -3.58 -11.31 -5.58
CA SER A 55 -4.81 -11.71 -4.89
C SER A 55 -4.60 -13.00 -4.10
N ALA A 56 -3.84 -13.97 -4.64
CA ALA A 56 -3.51 -15.19 -3.90
C ALA A 56 -2.71 -14.90 -2.63
N ASN A 57 -1.65 -14.09 -2.71
CA ASN A 57 -0.69 -13.90 -1.63
C ASN A 57 -1.06 -12.81 -0.62
N SER A 58 -1.89 -11.85 -1.01
CA SER A 58 -2.22 -10.68 -0.17
C SER A 58 -3.67 -10.70 0.31
N GLU A 59 -4.61 -11.09 -0.55
CA GLU A 59 -6.04 -11.01 -0.23
C GLU A 59 -6.58 -12.35 0.27
N ARG A 60 -6.48 -13.40 -0.55
CA ARG A 60 -7.08 -14.70 -0.28
C ARG A 60 -6.49 -15.41 0.93
N VAL A 61 -5.21 -15.18 1.23
CA VAL A 61 -4.57 -15.68 2.46
C VAL A 61 -5.25 -15.20 3.74
N LEU A 62 -5.97 -14.07 3.70
CA LEU A 62 -6.68 -13.55 4.86
C LEU A 62 -8.03 -14.24 5.10
N ILE A 63 -8.63 -14.83 4.06
CA ILE A 63 -10.00 -15.38 4.09
C ILE A 63 -10.19 -16.42 5.22
N PRO A 64 -9.28 -17.40 5.43
CA PRO A 64 -9.41 -18.37 6.53
C PRO A 64 -9.35 -17.75 7.94
N HIS A 65 -8.91 -16.50 8.04
CA HIS A 65 -8.66 -15.82 9.31
C HIS A 65 -9.62 -14.66 9.59
N VAL A 66 -10.57 -14.37 8.69
CA VAL A 66 -11.46 -13.18 8.75
C VAL A 66 -12.13 -13.00 10.11
N ASN A 67 -12.71 -14.06 10.68
CA ASN A 67 -13.37 -13.99 11.99
C ASN A 67 -12.40 -13.59 13.11
N LYS A 68 -11.19 -14.16 13.13
CA LYS A 68 -10.15 -13.82 14.12
C LYS A 68 -9.59 -12.41 13.91
N ILE A 69 -9.48 -11.99 12.65
CA ILE A 69 -9.08 -10.62 12.28
C ILE A 69 -10.09 -9.61 12.82
N ARG A 70 -11.40 -9.90 12.68
CA ARG A 70 -12.47 -9.06 13.22
C ARG A 70 -12.38 -8.95 14.75
N GLU A 71 -12.14 -10.06 15.44
CA GLU A 71 -12.00 -10.08 16.91
C GLU A 71 -10.80 -9.25 17.39
N LYS A 72 -9.68 -9.31 16.67
CA LYS A 72 -8.42 -8.60 17.00
C LYS A 72 -8.25 -7.28 16.22
N GLN A 73 -9.33 -6.72 15.64
CA GLN A 73 -9.27 -5.57 14.73
C GLN A 73 -8.57 -4.37 15.38
N ALA A 74 -8.91 -4.05 16.63
CA ALA A 74 -8.33 -2.92 17.35
C ALA A 74 -6.81 -3.09 17.59
N GLU A 75 -6.35 -4.31 17.87
CA GLU A 75 -4.93 -4.62 18.05
C GLU A 75 -4.16 -4.46 16.74
N ILE A 76 -4.74 -4.93 15.63
CA ILE A 76 -4.16 -4.80 14.29
C ILE A 76 -4.05 -3.33 13.90
N ILE A 77 -5.14 -2.56 14.03
CA ILE A 77 -5.16 -1.13 13.77
C ILE A 77 -4.05 -0.43 14.56
N SER A 78 -3.95 -0.70 15.86
CA SER A 78 -2.92 -0.09 16.71
C SER A 78 -1.49 -0.48 16.31
N ALA A 79 -1.27 -1.70 15.81
CA ALA A 79 0.08 -2.16 15.43
C ALA A 79 0.59 -1.54 14.12
N PHE A 80 -0.32 -1.02 13.29
CA PHE A 80 -0.02 -0.39 12.00
C PHE A 80 -0.26 1.12 12.00
N ASP A 81 -0.41 1.74 13.18
CA ASP A 81 -0.77 3.15 13.34
C ASP A 81 -1.99 3.56 12.50
N GLY A 82 -2.91 2.61 12.32
CA GLY A 82 -4.02 2.68 11.38
C GLY A 82 -5.30 3.27 11.97
N GLU A 83 -6.38 3.16 11.21
CA GLU A 83 -7.72 3.54 11.63
C GLU A 83 -8.80 2.62 11.04
N ALA A 84 -9.97 2.56 11.69
CA ALA A 84 -11.12 1.83 11.17
C ALA A 84 -11.85 2.68 10.12
N ILE A 85 -12.18 2.07 8.99
CA ILE A 85 -13.00 2.70 7.93
C ILE A 85 -14.34 1.97 7.81
N LYS A 86 -15.37 2.67 7.35
CA LYS A 86 -16.69 2.13 7.06
C LYS A 86 -16.80 1.66 5.61
N SER A 87 -16.31 0.45 5.34
CA SER A 87 -16.45 -0.24 4.05
C SER A 87 -16.54 -1.75 4.27
N GLY A 88 -17.24 -2.47 3.39
CA GLY A 88 -17.56 -3.88 3.58
C GLY A 88 -18.32 -4.15 4.88
N ASP A 89 -18.14 -5.33 5.46
CA ASP A 89 -18.60 -5.64 6.82
C ASP A 89 -17.70 -5.02 7.88
N PHE A 90 -16.39 -5.03 7.63
CA PHE A 90 -15.42 -4.24 8.37
C PHE A 90 -14.19 -3.95 7.51
N SER A 91 -13.52 -2.83 7.79
CA SER A 91 -12.29 -2.46 7.09
C SER A 91 -11.31 -1.72 7.99
N MET A 92 -10.04 -1.76 7.61
CA MET A 92 -8.96 -1.10 8.31
C MET A 92 -8.05 -0.40 7.31
N LEU A 93 -7.76 0.88 7.55
CA LEU A 93 -6.67 1.59 6.89
C LEU A 93 -5.41 1.41 7.72
N LEU A 94 -4.39 0.83 7.12
CA LEU A 94 -3.14 0.46 7.78
C LEU A 94 -1.97 1.19 7.13
N TYR A 95 -0.96 1.57 7.93
CA TYR A 95 0.26 2.21 7.46
C TYR A 95 1.48 1.31 7.68
N PRO A 96 1.65 0.24 6.87
CA PRO A 96 2.82 -0.63 6.97
C PRO A 96 4.14 0.10 6.68
N PHE A 97 4.09 1.22 5.96
CA PHE A 97 5.22 2.11 5.69
C PHE A 97 4.80 3.59 5.78
N PRO A 98 5.72 4.54 6.08
CA PRO A 98 5.38 5.94 6.32
C PRO A 98 4.64 6.69 5.21
N LYS A 99 4.69 6.19 3.96
CA LYS A 99 4.06 6.83 2.78
C LYS A 99 3.19 5.89 1.96
N ILE A 100 2.87 4.71 2.50
CA ILE A 100 2.00 3.74 1.83
C ILE A 100 0.87 3.41 2.79
N ALA A 101 -0.37 3.70 2.38
CA ALA A 101 -1.55 3.24 3.09
C ALA A 101 -2.16 2.04 2.35
N VAL A 102 -2.53 1.02 3.12
CA VAL A 102 -3.24 -0.17 2.65
C VAL A 102 -4.58 -0.24 3.36
N CYS A 103 -5.68 -0.14 2.62
CA CYS A 103 -7.02 -0.40 3.14
C CYS A 103 -7.38 -1.86 2.90
N ALA A 104 -7.52 -2.62 3.98
CA ALA A 104 -8.02 -3.99 3.94
C ALA A 104 -9.52 -3.99 4.23
N ILE A 105 -10.32 -4.41 3.25
CA ILE A 105 -11.78 -4.52 3.34
C ILE A 105 -12.15 -5.99 3.41
N PHE A 106 -13.04 -6.34 4.34
CA PHE A 106 -13.48 -7.70 4.56
C PHE A 106 -14.99 -7.82 4.38
N TYR A 107 -15.39 -8.92 3.74
CA TYR A 107 -16.76 -9.37 3.62
C TYR A 107 -16.86 -10.73 4.29
N LEU A 108 -17.80 -10.87 5.21
CA LEU A 108 -18.12 -12.11 5.89
C LEU A 108 -18.87 -13.04 4.95
N GLU A 109 -18.93 -14.31 5.33
CA GLU A 109 -19.77 -15.27 4.63
C GLU A 109 -21.25 -14.94 4.88
N ASP A 110 -22.05 -14.98 3.83
CA ASP A 110 -23.51 -14.90 3.91
C ASP A 110 -24.17 -16.03 3.09
N GLU A 111 -25.49 -15.99 2.94
CA GLU A 111 -26.24 -17.03 2.22
C GLU A 111 -25.97 -17.04 0.70
N GLU A 112 -25.47 -15.94 0.14
CA GLU A 112 -25.35 -15.70 -1.30
C GLU A 112 -23.88 -15.67 -1.76
N PHE A 113 -22.95 -15.25 -0.91
CA PHE A 113 -21.56 -14.97 -1.24
C PHE A 113 -20.56 -15.59 -0.24
N PRO A 114 -19.46 -16.16 -0.75
CA PRO A 114 -18.37 -16.62 0.11
C PRO A 114 -17.64 -15.43 0.75
N PRO A 115 -16.94 -15.66 1.88
CA PRO A 115 -16.15 -14.62 2.52
C PRO A 115 -15.03 -14.15 1.58
N SER A 116 -14.74 -12.86 1.62
CA SER A 116 -13.71 -12.27 0.77
C SER A 116 -12.95 -11.15 1.48
N ALA A 117 -11.75 -10.89 0.99
CA ALA A 117 -10.91 -9.78 1.43
C ALA A 117 -10.40 -9.03 0.19
N THR A 118 -10.28 -7.71 0.29
CA THR A 118 -9.75 -6.84 -0.76
C THR A 118 -8.71 -5.92 -0.17
N CYS A 119 -7.59 -5.73 -0.87
CA CYS A 119 -6.56 -4.75 -0.50
C CYS A 119 -6.56 -3.59 -1.50
N LEU A 120 -6.77 -2.38 -0.99
CA LEU A 120 -6.67 -1.14 -1.75
C LEU A 120 -5.49 -0.30 -1.25
N PHE A 121 -4.93 0.51 -2.13
CA PHE A 121 -3.81 1.39 -1.82
C PHE A 121 -4.20 2.87 -1.89
N SER A 122 -3.44 3.72 -1.20
CA SER A 122 -3.47 5.17 -1.40
C SER A 122 -3.35 5.55 -2.88
N SER A 123 -4.08 6.57 -3.30
CA SER A 123 -4.25 6.94 -4.72
C SER A 123 -2.95 7.23 -5.47
N ASN A 124 -1.93 7.73 -4.76
CA ASN A 124 -0.60 8.05 -5.28
C ASN A 124 0.49 7.09 -4.79
N ALA A 125 0.15 5.84 -4.44
CA ALA A 125 1.12 4.85 -3.93
C ALA A 125 2.34 4.64 -4.87
N LEU A 126 2.13 4.71 -6.19
CA LEU A 126 3.20 4.58 -7.20
C LEU A 126 4.23 5.73 -7.19
N ASP A 127 3.93 6.87 -6.55
CA ASP A 127 4.90 7.94 -6.36
C ASP A 127 5.98 7.58 -5.33
N PHE A 128 5.69 6.59 -4.47
CA PHE A 128 6.54 6.20 -3.34
C PHE A 128 7.12 4.79 -3.49
N MET A 129 6.45 3.92 -4.24
CA MET A 129 6.84 2.53 -4.36
C MET A 129 6.45 1.95 -5.71
N PRO A 130 7.35 1.23 -6.41
CA PRO A 130 7.01 0.57 -7.66
C PRO A 130 5.97 -0.54 -7.44
N LEU A 131 5.35 -0.97 -8.54
CA LEU A 131 4.23 -1.91 -8.54
C LEU A 131 4.54 -3.25 -7.85
N ASP A 132 5.73 -3.82 -8.09
CA ASP A 132 6.21 -5.03 -7.42
C ASP A 132 6.38 -4.81 -5.91
N GLY A 133 6.95 -3.67 -5.52
CA GLY A 133 7.02 -3.26 -4.12
C GLY A 133 5.64 -3.14 -3.46
N LEU A 134 4.62 -2.63 -4.16
CA LEU A 134 3.26 -2.58 -3.62
C LEU A 134 2.69 -3.98 -3.35
N ALA A 135 2.99 -4.96 -4.21
CA ALA A 135 2.60 -6.35 -3.98
C ALA A 135 3.30 -6.91 -2.73
N ASP A 136 4.60 -6.68 -2.58
CA ASP A 136 5.37 -7.10 -1.40
C ASP A 136 4.84 -6.46 -0.11
N VAL A 137 4.42 -5.19 -0.16
CA VAL A 137 3.83 -4.50 1.00
C VAL A 137 2.51 -5.13 1.42
N ALA A 138 1.63 -5.46 0.47
CA ALA A 138 0.37 -6.10 0.80
C ALA A 138 0.59 -7.51 1.34
N GLU A 139 1.49 -8.29 0.75
CA GLU A 139 1.86 -9.63 1.23
C GLU A 139 2.45 -9.56 2.65
N TYR A 140 3.37 -8.61 2.90
CA TYR A 140 3.93 -8.36 4.22
C TYR A 140 2.85 -7.98 5.25
N THR A 141 1.93 -7.09 4.87
CA THR A 141 0.84 -6.63 5.72
C THR A 141 -0.05 -7.81 6.10
N SER A 142 -0.48 -8.59 5.13
CA SER A 142 -1.33 -9.76 5.34
C SER A 142 -0.63 -10.84 6.16
N GLY A 143 0.63 -11.15 5.88
CA GLY A 143 1.42 -12.09 6.67
C GLY A 143 1.59 -11.65 8.13
N THR A 144 1.75 -10.35 8.36
CA THR A 144 1.85 -9.79 9.71
C THR A 144 0.51 -9.87 10.45
N ILE A 145 -0.61 -9.54 9.80
CA ILE A 145 -1.96 -9.72 10.35
C ILE A 145 -2.18 -11.18 10.76
N ILE A 146 -1.86 -12.13 9.88
CA ILE A 146 -1.99 -13.57 10.16
C ILE A 146 -1.16 -13.96 11.38
N ARG A 147 0.10 -13.53 11.45
CA ARG A 147 0.96 -13.77 12.63
C ARG A 147 0.39 -13.19 13.92
N MET A 148 -0.32 -12.07 13.88
CA MET A 148 -0.96 -11.48 15.07
C MET A 148 -2.18 -12.29 15.54
N VAL A 149 -2.96 -12.82 14.60
CA VAL A 149 -4.19 -13.56 14.93
C VAL A 149 -3.97 -15.05 15.15
N SER A 150 -2.84 -15.60 14.72
CA SER A 150 -2.42 -16.99 14.97
C SER A 150 -1.72 -17.21 16.32
N LYS A 151 -1.36 -16.13 17.02
CA LYS A 151 -0.92 -16.20 18.43
C LYS A 151 -2.12 -16.47 19.33
#